data_AF-G9XFN6-F1
#
_entry.id   AF-G9XFN6-F1
#
_cell.length_a   1.000
_cell.length_b   1.000
_cell.length_c   1.000
_cell.angle_alpha   90.00
_cell.angle_beta   90.00
_cell.angle_gamma   90.00
#
_symmetry.space_group_name_H-M   'P 1'
#
loop_
_entity.id
_entity.type
_entity.pdbx_description
1 polymer ?
#
loop_
_entity_poly.entity_id
_entity_poly.type
_entity_poly.pdbx_seq_one_letter_code
_entity_poly.pdbx_strand_id
1 'polypeptide(L)'
;MAKKTKKTSKKNIKKKSKLNENFWALIMISTALILTIIVSMPNIGFIGGFVKFVILALFSKFFYFISITVIVLGVYKLIFYNTYSFKNLNKIDMTIFMLMLMFIYTAFNLSQLQENSSISLDSLKNIVSDAQVYKGLGIICYISSFFFYKLIGKTGIMLFVFFSLLYLVIKYQRKKLISIVDLTKHNIYNKTQEVKSKREKLQEYKKEKNKINDIVANYFNDAPGYDDISEKQKKHC
;
A
#
# COMPACT_ATOMS: atom_id res chain seq x y z
N MET A 1 9.83 -70.32 -40.70
CA MET A 1 8.54 -69.61 -40.54
C MET A 1 8.70 -68.46 -39.55
N ALA A 2 8.65 -67.21 -40.02
CA ALA A 2 8.89 -66.02 -39.22
C ALA A 2 7.61 -65.57 -38.48
N LYS A 3 7.66 -65.53 -37.14
CA LYS A 3 6.56 -65.07 -36.28
C LYS A 3 6.55 -63.53 -36.27
N LYS A 4 5.66 -62.92 -37.07
CA LYS A 4 5.48 -61.47 -37.14
C LYS A 4 4.97 -60.92 -35.79
N THR A 5 5.80 -60.14 -35.12
CA THR A 5 5.44 -59.35 -33.93
C THR A 5 4.47 -58.24 -34.33
N LYS A 6 3.22 -58.30 -33.83
CA LYS A 6 2.23 -57.22 -33.96
C LYS A 6 2.72 -56.00 -33.18
N LYS A 7 3.22 -54.98 -33.88
CA LYS A 7 3.42 -53.64 -33.32
C LYS A 7 2.06 -53.04 -32.95
N THR A 8 1.77 -52.97 -31.66
CA THR A 8 0.66 -52.16 -31.12
C THR A 8 0.95 -50.69 -31.37
N SER A 9 0.25 -50.11 -32.34
CA SER A 9 0.19 -48.67 -32.57
C SER A 9 -0.37 -47.97 -31.33
N LYS A 10 0.48 -47.28 -30.57
CA LYS A 10 0.04 -46.35 -29.52
C LYS A 10 -0.72 -45.21 -30.22
N LYS A 11 -2.04 -45.19 -30.03
CA LYS A 11 -2.90 -44.04 -30.37
C LYS A 11 -2.33 -42.80 -29.66
N ASN A 12 -1.67 -41.93 -30.41
CA ASN A 12 -1.29 -40.60 -29.93
C ASN A 12 -2.57 -39.80 -29.68
N ILE A 13 -3.03 -39.82 -28.42
CA ILE A 13 -4.03 -38.88 -27.93
C ILE A 13 -3.45 -37.48 -28.16
N LYS A 14 -4.02 -36.73 -29.11
CA LYS A 14 -3.64 -35.35 -29.40
C LYS A 14 -3.69 -34.55 -28.09
N LYS A 15 -2.54 -34.17 -27.53
CA LYS A 15 -2.47 -33.20 -26.43
C LYS A 15 -3.21 -31.95 -26.89
N LYS A 16 -4.29 -31.56 -26.19
CA LYS A 16 -4.96 -30.27 -26.41
C LYS A 16 -3.88 -29.18 -26.39
N SER A 17 -3.75 -28.40 -27.47
CA SER A 17 -2.83 -27.27 -27.49
C SER A 17 -3.28 -26.30 -26.40
N LYS A 18 -2.49 -26.18 -25.33
CA LYS A 18 -2.76 -25.23 -24.27
C LYS A 18 -2.42 -23.86 -24.84
N LEU A 19 -3.41 -22.96 -24.92
CA LEU A 19 -3.20 -21.58 -25.38
C LEU A 19 -2.06 -20.93 -24.59
N ASN A 20 -1.22 -20.17 -25.29
CA ASN A 20 -0.09 -19.46 -24.70
C ASN A 20 -0.60 -18.43 -23.68
N GLU A 21 0.10 -18.27 -22.56
CA GLU A 21 -0.24 -17.28 -21.52
C GLU A 21 -0.23 -15.85 -22.07
N ASN A 22 0.61 -15.55 -23.06
CA ASN A 22 0.61 -14.25 -23.72
C ASN A 22 -0.69 -14.01 -24.53
N PHE A 23 -1.24 -15.07 -25.12
CA PHE A 23 -2.53 -15.01 -25.82
C PHE A 23 -3.67 -14.79 -24.82
N TRP A 24 -3.63 -15.46 -23.66
CA TRP A 24 -4.54 -15.18 -22.55
C TRP A 24 -4.43 -13.74 -22.03
N ALA A 25 -3.22 -13.19 -21.93
CA ALA A 25 -3.01 -11.80 -21.53
C ALA A 25 -3.70 -10.84 -22.52
N LEU A 26 -3.56 -11.09 -23.83
CA LEU A 26 -4.22 -10.30 -24.87
C LEU A 26 -5.74 -10.37 -24.74
N ILE A 27 -6.31 -11.57 -24.59
CA ILE A 27 -7.75 -11.76 -24.38
C ILE A 27 -8.22 -10.98 -23.16
N MET A 28 -7.52 -11.09 -22.02
CA MET A 28 -7.90 -10.39 -20.80
C MET A 28 -7.94 -8.87 -20.98
N ILE A 29 -6.93 -8.29 -21.64
CA ILE A 29 -6.87 -6.85 -21.92
C ILE A 29 -8.02 -6.44 -22.85
N SER A 30 -8.20 -7.16 -23.96
CA SER A 30 -9.26 -6.86 -24.93
C SER A 30 -10.64 -6.95 -24.29
N THR A 31 -10.92 -8.01 -23.52
CA THR A 31 -12.19 -8.16 -22.82
C THR A 31 -12.40 -7.06 -21.79
N ALA A 32 -11.39 -6.73 -20.97
CA ALA A 32 -11.50 -5.67 -19.98
C ALA A 32 -11.79 -4.31 -20.63
N LEU A 33 -11.11 -3.97 -21.73
CA LEU A 33 -11.35 -2.74 -22.49
C LEU A 33 -12.76 -2.70 -23.08
N ILE A 34 -13.19 -3.75 -23.76
CA ILE A 34 -14.53 -3.83 -24.36
C ILE A 34 -15.60 -3.65 -23.28
N LEU A 35 -15.48 -4.35 -22.15
CA LEU A 35 -16.44 -4.24 -21.06
C LEU A 35 -16.41 -2.84 -20.42
N THR A 36 -15.24 -2.22 -20.25
CA THR A 36 -15.14 -0.83 -19.77
C THR A 36 -15.81 0.16 -20.72
N ILE A 37 -15.64 0.00 -22.03
CA ILE A 37 -16.33 0.84 -23.02
C ILE A 37 -17.84 0.64 -22.92
N ILE A 38 -18.29 -0.62 -22.84
CA ILE A 38 -19.72 -0.96 -22.70
C ILE A 38 -20.33 -0.29 -21.47
N VAL A 39 -19.65 -0.37 -20.31
CA VAL A 39 -20.15 0.23 -19.07
C VAL A 39 -20.12 1.75 -19.14
N SER A 40 -19.15 2.37 -19.81
CA SER A 40 -19.02 3.83 -19.85
C SER A 40 -19.93 4.52 -20.88
N MET A 41 -20.33 3.83 -21.95
CA MET A 41 -21.13 4.44 -23.00
C MET A 41 -22.61 4.59 -22.59
N PRO A 42 -23.25 5.75 -22.87
CA PRO A 42 -24.67 5.97 -22.55
C PRO A 42 -25.61 5.28 -23.54
N ASN A 43 -25.31 5.31 -24.84
CA ASN A 43 -26.17 4.80 -25.91
C ASN A 43 -25.58 3.52 -26.50
N ILE A 44 -25.90 2.39 -25.88
CA ILE A 44 -25.44 1.08 -26.35
C ILE A 44 -26.64 0.20 -26.71
N GLY A 45 -26.49 -0.66 -27.73
CA GLY A 45 -27.56 -1.54 -28.18
C GLY A 45 -28.02 -2.53 -27.11
N PHE A 46 -29.15 -3.21 -27.34
CA PHE A 46 -29.82 -4.08 -26.37
C PHE A 46 -28.87 -5.05 -25.62
N ILE A 47 -28.01 -5.76 -26.35
CA ILE A 47 -27.03 -6.69 -25.76
C ILE A 47 -26.03 -5.96 -24.85
N GLY A 48 -25.49 -4.83 -25.30
CA GLY A 48 -24.58 -4.02 -24.48
C GLY A 48 -25.27 -3.46 -23.24
N GLY A 49 -26.55 -3.09 -23.36
CA GLY A 49 -27.36 -2.56 -22.26
C GLY A 49 -27.57 -3.62 -21.19
N PHE A 50 -27.87 -4.86 -21.59
CA PHE A 50 -27.97 -5.99 -20.68
C PHE A 50 -26.63 -6.29 -19.97
N VAL A 51 -25.52 -6.34 -20.72
CA VAL A 51 -24.19 -6.56 -20.15
C VAL A 51 -23.83 -5.43 -19.16
N LYS A 52 -24.09 -4.18 -19.51
CA LYS A 52 -23.90 -3.01 -18.64
C LYS A 52 -24.74 -3.13 -17.37
N PHE A 53 -26.02 -3.46 -17.49
CA PHE A 53 -26.92 -3.65 -16.35
C PHE A 53 -26.38 -4.69 -15.38
N VAL A 54 -25.97 -5.86 -15.88
CA VAL A 54 -25.43 -6.95 -15.06
C VAL A 54 -24.13 -6.52 -14.36
N ILE A 55 -23.20 -5.90 -15.09
CA ILE A 55 -21.92 -5.47 -14.50
C ILE A 55 -22.14 -4.41 -13.42
N LEU A 56 -22.99 -3.41 -13.68
CA LEU A 56 -23.31 -2.38 -12.71
C LEU A 56 -24.06 -2.96 -11.51
N ALA A 57 -25.05 -3.82 -11.71
CA ALA A 57 -25.75 -4.47 -10.59
C ALA A 57 -24.80 -5.25 -9.69
N LEU A 58 -23.82 -5.96 -10.27
CA LEU A 58 -22.87 -6.77 -9.52
C LEU A 58 -21.79 -5.95 -8.82
N PHE A 59 -21.23 -4.94 -9.49
CA PHE A 59 -20.01 -4.26 -9.05
C PHE A 59 -20.13 -2.73 -8.94
N SER A 60 -21.15 -2.10 -9.52
CA SER A 60 -21.25 -0.63 -9.61
C SER A 60 -19.95 -0.02 -10.17
N LYS A 61 -19.51 1.15 -9.69
CA LYS A 61 -18.22 1.76 -10.06
C LYS A 61 -17.00 0.93 -9.67
N PHE A 62 -17.14 -0.05 -8.77
CA PHE A 62 -16.02 -0.94 -8.42
C PHE A 62 -15.50 -1.72 -9.64
N PHE A 63 -16.35 -1.95 -10.65
CA PHE A 63 -15.96 -2.58 -11.91
C PHE A 63 -14.76 -1.89 -12.58
N TYR A 64 -14.66 -0.57 -12.49
CA TYR A 64 -13.52 0.17 -13.08
C TYR A 64 -12.19 -0.23 -12.42
N PHE A 65 -12.17 -0.42 -11.10
CA PHE A 65 -10.97 -0.90 -10.40
C PHE A 65 -10.59 -2.32 -10.82
N ILE A 66 -11.59 -3.21 -10.97
CA ILE A 66 -11.38 -4.56 -11.47
C ILE A 66 -10.79 -4.52 -12.88
N SER A 67 -11.39 -3.75 -13.78
CA SER A 67 -10.95 -3.65 -15.17
C SER A 67 -9.53 -3.10 -15.28
N ILE A 68 -9.21 -2.02 -14.57
CA ILE A 68 -7.84 -1.46 -14.52
C ILE A 68 -6.85 -2.50 -14.01
N THR A 69 -7.19 -3.25 -12.97
CA THR A 69 -6.32 -4.30 -12.42
C THR A 69 -6.04 -5.39 -13.46
N VAL A 70 -7.07 -5.85 -14.18
CA VAL A 70 -6.93 -6.86 -15.24
C VAL A 70 -6.07 -6.33 -16.39
N ILE A 71 -6.27 -5.08 -16.81
CA ILE A 71 -5.48 -4.45 -17.86
C ILE A 71 -4.00 -4.36 -17.45
N VAL A 72 -3.71 -3.87 -16.24
CA VAL A 72 -2.35 -3.73 -15.72
C VAL A 72 -1.64 -5.09 -15.66
N LEU A 73 -2.31 -6.13 -15.16
CA LEU A 73 -1.75 -7.49 -15.11
C LEU A 73 -1.48 -8.06 -16.51
N GLY A 74 -2.41 -7.84 -17.44
CA GLY A 74 -2.25 -8.26 -18.84
C GLY A 74 -1.08 -7.57 -19.52
N VAL A 75 -1.01 -6.24 -19.42
CA VAL A 75 0.09 -5.43 -19.97
C VAL A 75 1.41 -5.83 -19.34
N TYR A 76 1.47 -6.00 -18.02
CA TYR A 76 2.67 -6.45 -17.31
C TYR A 76 3.16 -7.81 -17.83
N LYS A 77 2.25 -8.77 -18.08
CA LYS A 77 2.60 -10.06 -18.70
C LYS A 77 3.15 -9.91 -20.10
N LEU A 78 2.61 -8.99 -20.91
CA LEU A 78 3.09 -8.78 -22.28
C LEU A 78 4.47 -8.11 -22.31
N ILE A 79 4.74 -7.16 -21.42
CA ILE A 79 6.07 -6.52 -21.29
C ILE A 79 7.10 -7.54 -20.81
N PHE A 80 6.78 -8.30 -19.76
CA PHE A 80 7.67 -9.28 -19.15
C PHE A 80 7.38 -10.71 -19.63
N TYR A 81 7.18 -10.87 -20.95
CA TYR A 81 6.64 -12.11 -21.52
C TYR A 81 7.49 -13.36 -21.25
N ASN A 82 8.81 -13.22 -21.11
CA ASN A 82 9.73 -14.33 -20.84
C ASN A 82 9.89 -14.66 -19.35
N THR A 83 9.73 -13.67 -18.46
CA THR A 83 10.08 -13.82 -17.02
C THR A 83 8.86 -13.93 -16.13
N TYR A 84 7.74 -13.34 -16.53
CA TYR A 84 6.51 -13.34 -15.77
C TYR A 84 5.53 -14.39 -16.28
N SER A 85 4.89 -15.12 -15.37
CA SER A 85 3.82 -16.08 -15.67
C SER A 85 2.66 -15.85 -14.70
N PHE A 86 1.43 -15.94 -15.19
CA PHE A 86 0.24 -15.84 -14.33
C PHE A 86 0.19 -16.95 -13.28
N LYS A 87 0.86 -18.08 -13.49
CA LYS A 87 0.93 -19.16 -12.50
C LYS A 87 1.75 -18.79 -11.28
N ASN A 88 2.67 -17.84 -11.43
CA ASN A 88 3.51 -17.36 -10.33
C ASN A 88 2.77 -16.34 -9.46
N LEU A 89 1.57 -15.89 -9.87
CA LEU A 89 0.72 -15.06 -9.03
C LEU A 89 0.22 -15.87 -7.84
N ASN A 90 0.54 -15.38 -6.64
CA ASN A 90 0.00 -15.95 -5.43
C ASN A 90 -1.49 -15.61 -5.32
N LYS A 91 -2.34 -16.63 -5.44
CA LYS A 91 -3.81 -16.48 -5.38
C LYS A 91 -4.27 -15.85 -4.07
N ILE A 92 -3.59 -16.13 -2.96
CA ILE A 92 -3.91 -15.56 -1.65
C ILE A 92 -3.65 -14.06 -1.67
N ASP A 93 -2.48 -13.63 -2.16
CA ASP A 93 -2.14 -12.21 -2.22
C ASP A 93 -3.09 -11.44 -3.15
N MET A 94 -3.48 -12.05 -4.29
CA MET A 94 -4.47 -11.47 -5.20
C MET A 94 -5.85 -11.35 -4.53
N THR A 95 -6.25 -12.35 -3.74
CA THR A 95 -7.52 -12.32 -3.01
C THR A 95 -7.51 -11.22 -1.94
N ILE A 96 -6.42 -11.12 -1.18
CA ILE A 96 -6.22 -10.05 -0.19
C ILE A 96 -6.26 -8.69 -0.86
N PHE A 97 -5.59 -8.51 -1.99
CA PHE A 97 -5.60 -7.26 -2.75
C PHE A 97 -7.00 -6.88 -3.22
N MET A 98 -7.77 -7.83 -3.78
CA MET A 98 -9.13 -7.58 -4.25
C MET A 98 -10.09 -7.26 -3.09
N LEU A 99 -10.01 -7.98 -1.98
CA LEU A 99 -10.79 -7.70 -0.77
C LEU A 99 -10.44 -6.32 -0.19
N MET A 100 -9.15 -5.97 -0.15
CA MET A 100 -8.68 -4.67 0.29
C MET A 100 -9.28 -3.56 -0.57
N LEU A 101 -9.21 -3.66 -1.90
CA LEU A 101 -9.82 -2.68 -2.80
C LEU A 101 -11.34 -2.58 -2.62
N MET A 102 -12.02 -3.71 -2.46
CA MET A 102 -13.46 -3.76 -2.24
C MET A 102 -13.87 -3.09 -0.92
N PHE A 103 -13.11 -3.27 0.16
CA PHE A 103 -13.37 -2.62 1.43
C PHE A 103 -13.02 -1.13 1.42
N ILE A 104 -11.97 -0.72 0.71
CA ILE A 104 -11.71 0.70 0.44
C ILE A 104 -12.90 1.31 -0.28
N TYR A 105 -13.38 0.67 -1.35
CA TYR A 105 -14.56 1.11 -2.09
C TYR A 105 -15.81 1.18 -1.19
N THR A 106 -15.96 0.22 -0.29
CA THR A 106 -17.08 0.21 0.67
C THR A 106 -16.98 1.32 1.69
N ALA A 107 -15.78 1.64 2.17
CA ALA A 107 -15.57 2.74 3.10
C ALA A 107 -16.03 4.09 2.52
N PHE A 108 -15.85 4.30 1.21
CA PHE A 108 -16.37 5.48 0.50
C PHE A 108 -17.89 5.50 0.33
N ASN A 109 -18.56 4.34 0.41
CA ASN A 109 -20.01 4.18 0.22
C ASN A 109 -20.69 3.64 1.48
N LEU A 110 -20.17 3.99 2.66
CA LEU A 110 -20.61 3.41 3.92
C LEU A 110 -22.07 3.73 4.26
N SER A 111 -22.58 4.89 3.85
CA SER A 111 -23.97 5.31 4.09
C SER A 111 -24.97 4.27 3.59
N GLN A 112 -24.76 3.74 2.39
CA GLN A 112 -25.64 2.70 1.84
C GLN A 112 -25.59 1.38 2.60
N LEU A 113 -24.45 1.04 3.18
CA LEU A 113 -24.35 -0.16 4.01
C LEU A 113 -25.13 0.02 5.32
N GLN A 114 -25.20 1.25 5.84
CA GLN A 114 -25.96 1.60 7.04
C GLN A 114 -27.47 1.72 6.76
N GLU A 115 -27.85 2.34 5.64
CA GLU A 115 -29.24 2.44 5.19
C GLU A 115 -29.83 1.06 4.87
N ASN A 116 -29.02 0.15 4.33
CA ASN A 116 -29.41 -1.23 4.03
C ASN A 116 -28.84 -2.22 5.08
N SER A 117 -29.12 -1.96 6.35
CA SER A 117 -28.60 -2.71 7.51
C SER A 117 -29.12 -4.14 7.66
N SER A 118 -30.05 -4.57 6.81
CA SER A 118 -30.53 -5.94 6.70
C SER A 118 -30.49 -6.43 5.26
N ILE A 119 -30.13 -7.69 5.03
CA ILE A 119 -30.21 -8.30 3.70
C ILE A 119 -31.67 -8.65 3.45
N SER A 120 -32.36 -7.83 2.68
CA SER A 120 -33.73 -8.03 2.22
C SER A 120 -33.83 -7.87 0.70
N LEU A 121 -34.95 -8.31 0.11
CA LEU A 121 -35.20 -8.10 -1.32
C LEU A 121 -35.26 -6.61 -1.66
N ASP A 122 -35.80 -5.77 -0.77
CA ASP A 122 -35.90 -4.34 -0.99
C ASP A 122 -34.52 -3.67 -0.89
N SER A 123 -33.69 -4.11 0.05
CA SER A 123 -32.29 -3.68 0.11
C SER A 123 -31.51 -4.05 -1.15
N LEU A 124 -31.69 -5.26 -1.69
CA LEU A 124 -31.06 -5.66 -2.95
C LEU A 124 -31.57 -4.82 -4.14
N LYS A 125 -32.87 -4.52 -4.21
CA LYS A 125 -33.41 -3.63 -5.24
C LYS A 125 -32.82 -2.22 -5.16
N ASN A 126 -32.71 -1.67 -3.95
CA ASN A 126 -32.11 -0.35 -3.73
C ASN A 126 -30.65 -0.32 -4.18
N ILE A 127 -29.86 -1.33 -3.78
CA ILE A 127 -28.46 -1.47 -4.19
C ILE A 127 -28.33 -1.55 -5.71
N VAL A 128 -29.18 -2.33 -6.39
CA VAL A 128 -29.18 -2.43 -7.85
C VAL A 128 -29.55 -1.09 -8.49
N SER A 129 -30.60 -0.43 -8.00
CA SER A 129 -31.07 0.86 -8.51
C SER A 129 -29.97 1.93 -8.43
N ASP A 130 -29.33 2.05 -7.27
CA ASP A 130 -28.23 2.99 -7.08
C ASP A 130 -27.03 2.66 -7.96
N ALA A 131 -26.71 1.37 -8.11
CA ALA A 131 -25.61 0.94 -8.95
C ALA A 131 -25.82 1.28 -10.44
N GLN A 132 -27.06 1.28 -10.94
CA GLN A 132 -27.36 1.66 -12.33
C GLN A 132 -27.08 3.15 -12.61
N VAL A 133 -27.20 4.00 -11.60
CA VAL A 133 -26.81 5.43 -11.67
C VAL A 133 -25.39 5.68 -11.18
N TYR A 134 -24.56 4.62 -11.13
CA TYR A 134 -23.17 4.66 -10.67
C TYR A 134 -23.00 5.23 -9.27
N LYS A 135 -24.00 5.06 -8.41
CA LYS A 135 -23.90 5.39 -6.99
C LYS A 135 -23.74 4.11 -6.20
N GLY A 136 -23.00 4.20 -5.11
CA GLY A 136 -23.07 3.13 -4.14
C GLY A 136 -22.34 1.84 -4.43
N LEU A 137 -22.79 0.76 -3.80
CA LEU A 137 -22.23 -0.58 -3.89
C LEU A 137 -22.87 -1.39 -5.01
N GLY A 138 -22.12 -2.32 -5.59
CA GLY A 138 -22.71 -3.43 -6.32
C GLY A 138 -23.08 -4.56 -5.34
N ILE A 139 -23.95 -5.49 -5.77
CA ILE A 139 -24.41 -6.63 -4.95
C ILE A 139 -23.24 -7.39 -4.33
N ILE A 140 -22.17 -7.67 -5.11
CA ILE A 140 -21.03 -8.46 -4.61
C ILE A 140 -20.30 -7.69 -3.50
N CYS A 141 -20.07 -6.40 -3.70
CA CYS A 141 -19.44 -5.55 -2.69
C CYS A 141 -20.33 -5.41 -1.44
N TYR A 142 -21.65 -5.24 -1.63
CA TYR A 142 -22.61 -5.13 -0.54
C TYR A 142 -22.65 -6.39 0.32
N ILE A 143 -22.90 -7.57 -0.28
CA ILE A 143 -23.02 -8.83 0.46
C ILE A 143 -21.72 -9.14 1.20
N SER A 144 -20.58 -9.04 0.52
CA SER A 144 -19.29 -9.36 1.13
C SER A 144 -18.99 -8.42 2.29
N SER A 145 -19.13 -7.10 2.07
CA SER A 145 -18.89 -6.12 3.13
C SER A 145 -19.92 -6.15 4.25
N PHE A 146 -21.16 -6.56 3.99
CA PHE A 146 -22.20 -6.70 5.01
C PHE A 146 -21.80 -7.72 6.07
N PHE A 147 -21.33 -8.90 5.65
CA PHE A 147 -20.87 -9.93 6.59
C PHE A 147 -19.69 -9.43 7.42
N PHE A 148 -18.69 -8.81 6.80
CA PHE A 148 -17.55 -8.26 7.54
C PHE A 148 -17.97 -7.13 8.49
N TYR A 149 -18.87 -6.25 8.06
CA TYR A 149 -19.38 -5.17 8.91
C TYR A 149 -20.14 -5.71 10.12
N LYS A 150 -20.95 -6.76 9.95
CA LYS A 150 -21.63 -7.44 11.06
C LYS A 150 -20.66 -8.16 12.00
N LEU A 151 -19.57 -8.74 11.49
CA LEU A 151 -18.63 -9.55 12.27
C LEU A 151 -17.63 -8.71 13.06
N ILE A 152 -17.01 -7.71 12.42
CA ILE A 152 -15.88 -6.96 12.99
C ILE A 152 -16.13 -5.44 13.04
N GLY A 153 -17.29 -4.99 12.57
CA GLY A 153 -17.67 -3.58 12.57
C GLY A 153 -16.88 -2.74 11.56
N LYS A 154 -17.22 -1.45 11.50
CA LYS A 154 -16.50 -0.44 10.68
C LYS A 154 -15.00 -0.43 11.00
N THR A 155 -14.66 -0.40 12.28
CA THR A 155 -13.26 -0.32 12.75
C THR A 155 -12.46 -1.54 12.32
N GLY A 156 -13.06 -2.74 12.38
CA GLY A 156 -12.43 -3.97 11.92
C GLY A 156 -12.14 -3.96 10.43
N ILE A 157 -13.06 -3.47 9.59
CA ILE A 157 -12.84 -3.33 8.15
C ILE A 157 -11.66 -2.40 7.87
N MET A 158 -11.58 -1.25 8.56
CA MET A 158 -10.48 -0.29 8.39
C MET A 158 -9.13 -0.90 8.82
N LEU A 159 -9.10 -1.64 9.93
CA LEU A 159 -7.91 -2.37 10.37
C LEU A 159 -7.51 -3.45 9.35
N PHE A 160 -8.46 -4.21 8.82
CA PHE A 160 -8.18 -5.21 7.80
C PHE A 160 -7.55 -4.59 6.56
N VAL A 161 -8.07 -3.45 6.08
CA VAL A 161 -7.49 -2.71 4.95
C VAL A 161 -6.06 -2.29 5.26
N PHE A 162 -5.84 -1.72 6.45
CA PHE A 162 -4.51 -1.27 6.88
C PHE A 162 -3.49 -2.41 6.96
N PHE A 163 -3.84 -3.53 7.62
CA PHE A 163 -2.97 -4.70 7.72
C PHE A 163 -2.74 -5.38 6.37
N SER A 164 -3.76 -5.44 5.51
CA SER A 164 -3.63 -5.98 4.14
C SER A 164 -2.65 -5.15 3.32
N LEU A 165 -2.74 -3.82 3.40
CA LEU A 165 -1.84 -2.90 2.71
C LEU A 165 -0.41 -3.05 3.24
N LEU A 166 -0.22 -3.06 4.56
CA LEU A 166 1.10 -3.30 5.18
C LEU A 166 1.70 -4.63 4.74
N TYR A 167 0.93 -5.71 4.80
CA TYR A 167 1.37 -7.05 4.41
C TYR A 167 1.86 -7.07 2.95
N LEU A 168 1.07 -6.53 2.02
CA LEU A 168 1.43 -6.50 0.60
C LEU A 168 2.67 -5.62 0.34
N VAL A 169 2.73 -4.43 0.95
CA VAL A 169 3.88 -3.52 0.81
C VAL A 169 5.15 -4.17 1.37
N ILE A 170 5.10 -4.75 2.57
CA ILE A 170 6.26 -5.42 3.18
C ILE A 170 6.72 -6.58 2.32
N LYS A 171 5.82 -7.42 1.81
CA LYS A 171 6.16 -8.59 1.00
C LYS A 171 6.83 -8.22 -0.31
N TYR A 172 6.24 -7.29 -1.07
CA TYR A 172 6.71 -6.96 -2.42
C TYR A 172 7.78 -5.87 -2.48
N GLN A 173 7.83 -4.95 -1.50
CA GLN A 173 8.81 -3.86 -1.43
C GLN A 173 9.88 -4.09 -0.37
N ARG A 174 9.99 -5.29 0.21
CA ARG A 174 10.93 -5.63 1.30
C ARG A 174 12.33 -5.03 1.11
N LYS A 175 12.94 -5.23 -0.06
CA LYS A 175 14.30 -4.75 -0.36
C LYS A 175 14.40 -3.22 -0.29
N LYS A 176 13.42 -2.50 -0.85
CA LYS A 176 13.38 -1.04 -0.79
C LYS A 176 13.13 -0.55 0.65
N LEU A 177 12.24 -1.21 1.39
CA LEU A 177 11.98 -0.87 2.79
C LEU A 177 13.25 -1.02 3.64
N ILE A 178 14.00 -2.12 3.48
CA ILE A 178 15.28 -2.31 4.17
C ILE A 178 16.25 -1.18 3.81
N SER A 179 16.39 -0.85 2.53
CA SER A 179 17.28 0.26 2.12
C SER A 179 16.88 1.62 2.72
N ILE A 180 15.57 1.91 2.86
CA ILE A 180 15.09 3.14 3.50
C ILE A 180 15.41 3.14 4.99
N VAL A 181 15.22 2.01 5.68
CA VAL A 181 15.56 1.86 7.09
C VAL A 181 17.07 2.01 7.31
N ASP A 182 17.90 1.41 6.46
CA ASP A 182 19.35 1.53 6.54
C ASP A 182 19.81 2.97 6.30
N LEU A 183 19.24 3.64 5.29
CA LEU A 183 19.50 5.06 5.01
C LEU A 183 19.10 5.94 6.20
N THR A 184 17.94 5.68 6.81
CA THR A 184 17.44 6.44 7.97
C THR A 184 18.32 6.19 9.20
N LYS A 185 18.73 4.95 9.44
CA LYS A 185 19.65 4.58 10.54
C LYS A 185 21.00 5.27 10.40
N HIS A 186 21.57 5.27 9.19
CA HIS A 186 22.83 5.96 8.91
C HIS A 186 22.70 7.48 9.11
N ASN A 187 21.58 8.07 8.67
CA ASN A 187 21.35 9.51 8.82
C ASN A 187 21.14 9.91 10.30
N ILE A 188 20.41 9.09 11.07
CA ILE A 188 20.26 9.28 12.52
C ILE A 188 21.61 9.13 13.21
N TYR A 189 22.36 8.07 12.92
CA TYR A 189 23.68 7.82 13.51
C TYR A 189 24.65 8.98 13.26
N ASN A 190 24.73 9.46 12.01
CA ASN A 190 25.60 10.58 11.65
C ASN A 190 25.19 11.87 12.36
N LYS A 191 23.89 12.14 12.46
CA LYS A 191 23.38 13.31 13.17
C LYS A 191 23.62 13.22 14.68
N THR A 192 23.53 12.02 15.26
CA THR A 192 23.87 11.77 16.67
C THR A 192 25.37 11.98 16.92
N GLN A 193 26.24 11.50 16.03
CA GLN A 193 27.69 11.72 16.10
C GLN A 193 28.06 13.20 15.94
N GLU A 194 27.40 13.92 15.03
CA GLU A 194 27.60 15.36 14.85
C GLU A 194 27.21 16.14 16.11
N VAL A 195 26.08 15.81 16.73
CA VAL A 195 25.65 16.41 18.01
C VAL A 195 26.62 16.07 19.14
N LYS A 196 27.11 14.83 19.21
CA LYS A 196 28.07 14.40 20.23
C LYS A 196 29.39 15.17 20.11
N SER A 197 29.96 15.24 18.91
CA SER A 197 31.19 15.99 18.65
C SER A 197 31.04 17.50 18.92
N LYS A 198 29.89 18.11 18.59
CA LYS A 198 29.59 19.51 18.95
C LYS A 198 29.53 19.71 20.47
N ARG A 199 28.95 18.77 21.21
CA ARG A 199 28.90 18.82 22.69
C ARG A 199 30.27 18.67 23.33
N GLU A 200 31.11 17.76 22.82
CA GLU A 200 32.48 17.56 23.29
C GLU A 200 33.33 18.83 23.11
N LYS A 201 33.29 19.44 21.91
CA LYS A 201 33.96 20.73 21.64
C LYS A 201 33.50 21.85 22.57
N LEU A 202 32.20 21.92 22.86
CA LEU A 202 31.64 22.93 23.77
C LEU A 202 32.09 22.71 25.22
N GLN A 203 32.21 21.45 25.66
CA GLN A 203 32.73 21.12 26.99
C GLN A 203 34.23 21.43 27.12
N GLU A 204 35.00 21.16 26.07
CA GLU A 204 36.43 21.49 26.02
C GLU A 204 36.65 23.00 26.11
N TYR A 205 35.92 23.79 25.32
CA TYR A 205 35.94 25.25 25.40
C TYR A 205 35.55 25.78 26.80
N LYS A 206 34.53 25.19 27.43
CA LYS A 206 34.15 25.57 28.81
C LYS A 206 35.26 25.24 29.83
N LYS A 207 35.92 24.09 29.69
CA LYS A 207 37.05 23.71 30.56
C LYS A 207 38.24 24.65 30.39
N GLU A 208 38.55 25.02 29.16
CA GLU A 208 39.65 25.93 28.84
C GLU A 208 39.36 27.34 29.37
N LYS A 209 38.14 27.84 29.16
CA LYS A 209 37.68 29.12 29.74
C LYS A 209 37.74 29.12 31.27
N ASN A 210 37.34 28.04 31.93
CA ASN A 210 37.42 27.95 33.38
C ASN A 210 38.88 27.95 33.86
N LYS A 211 39.79 27.22 33.21
CA LYS A 211 41.23 27.27 33.52
C LYS A 211 41.80 28.68 33.39
N ILE A 212 41.43 29.43 32.34
CA ILE A 212 41.87 30.82 32.16
C ILE A 212 41.33 31.68 33.30
N ASN A 213 40.06 31.55 33.65
CA ASN A 213 39.48 32.29 34.78
C ASN A 213 40.17 31.98 36.11
N ASP A 214 40.52 30.72 36.37
CA ASP A 214 41.23 30.30 37.58
C ASP A 214 42.66 30.88 37.62
N ILE A 215 43.37 30.88 36.48
CA ILE A 215 44.70 31.50 36.36
C ILE A 215 44.61 33.01 36.62
N VAL A 216 43.62 33.68 36.03
CA VAL A 216 43.40 35.12 36.22
C VAL A 216 43.06 35.43 37.68
N ALA A 217 42.18 34.65 38.31
CA ALA A 217 41.83 34.82 39.73
C ALA A 217 43.05 34.62 40.65
N ASN A 218 43.89 33.62 40.40
CA ASN A 218 45.13 33.42 41.16
C ASN A 218 46.14 34.55 40.93
N TYR A 219 46.30 35.05 39.69
CA TYR A 219 47.15 36.20 39.39
C TYR A 219 46.73 37.48 40.13
N PHE A 220 45.42 37.69 40.35
CA PHE A 220 44.91 38.83 41.11
C PHE A 220 44.95 38.61 42.63
N ASN A 221 44.92 37.36 43.11
CA ASN A 221 45.09 37.04 44.54
C ASN A 221 46.57 37.05 44.98
N ASP A 222 47.51 36.73 44.08
CA ASP A 222 48.95 36.74 44.34
C ASP A 222 49.61 38.09 43.97
N ALA A 223 48.83 39.08 43.52
CA ALA A 223 49.33 40.42 43.25
C ALA A 223 49.64 41.15 44.57
N PRO A 224 50.90 41.45 44.89
CA PRO A 224 51.21 42.18 46.11
C PRO A 224 50.71 43.63 45.98
N GLY A 225 49.77 44.01 46.86
CA GLY A 225 49.52 45.42 47.16
C GLY A 225 48.16 46.00 46.73
N TYR A 226 47.05 45.33 47.06
CA TYR A 226 45.72 45.98 47.02
C TYR A 226 45.01 46.10 48.38
N ASP A 227 45.72 45.85 49.48
CA ASP A 227 45.16 46.09 50.83
C ASP A 227 45.63 47.41 51.47
N ASP A 228 46.59 48.12 50.87
CA ASP A 228 47.23 49.28 51.53
C ASP A 228 46.71 50.67 51.11
N ILE A 229 45.71 50.78 50.23
CA ILE A 229 45.28 52.09 49.68
C ILE A 229 43.97 52.62 50.26
N SER A 230 43.05 51.80 50.79
CA SER A 230 41.77 52.34 51.31
C SER A 230 41.76 52.73 52.79
N GLU A 231 42.75 52.33 53.60
CA GLU A 231 42.74 52.63 55.04
C GLU A 231 43.33 54.01 55.41
N LYS A 232 44.01 54.70 54.48
CA LYS A 232 44.59 56.03 54.71
C LYS A 232 43.68 57.22 54.42
N GLN A 233 42.47 57.03 53.87
CA GLN A 233 41.55 58.14 53.56
C GLN A 233 40.48 58.44 54.62
N LYS A 234 40.46 57.75 55.78
CA LYS A 234 39.46 57.98 56.85
C LYS A 234 39.95 58.75 58.08
N LYS A 235 41.16 59.35 58.07
CA LYS A 235 41.72 60.07 59.24
C LYS A 235 42.06 61.56 59.04
N HIS A 236 41.63 62.19 57.95
CA HIS A 236 41.66 63.65 57.85
C HIS A 236 40.44 64.15 57.08
N CYS A 237 39.31 64.21 57.79
CA CYS A 237 38.29 65.27 57.75
C CYS A 237 37.23 64.92 58.80
#